data_AF-A0A496Z7Y2-F1
#
_entry.id   AF-A0A496Z7Y2-F1
#
_cell.length_a   1.000
_cell.length_b   1.000
_cell.length_c   1.000
_cell.angle_alpha   90.00
_cell.angle_beta   90.00
_cell.angle_gamma   90.00
#
_symmetry.space_group_name_H-M   'P 1'
#
loop_
_entity.id
_entity.type
_entity.pdbx_description
1 polymer ?
#
loop_
_entity_poly.entity_id
_entity_poly.type
_entity_poly.pdbx_seq_one_letter_code
_entity_poly.pdbx_strand_id
1 'polypeptide(L)' 'MDTSQKISCDEGDILFQEGEPADHFFILLKGRVLLSQGKEGPAVHMARHTGEFIGWSKLTGRNFFQLP' A
#
# COMPACT_ATOMS: atom_id res chain seq x y z
N MET A 1 -10.04 13.92 16.69
CA MET A 1 -8.86 13.60 15.87
C MET A 1 -9.32 12.61 14.83
N ASP A 2 -9.33 13.01 13.56
CA ASP A 2 -9.61 12.07 12.47
C ASP A 2 -8.43 11.10 12.36
N THR A 3 -8.71 9.81 12.55
CA THR A 3 -7.70 8.74 12.54
C THR A 3 -7.40 8.24 11.13
N SER A 4 -8.04 8.82 10.11
CA SER A 4 -7.88 8.44 8.70
C SER A 4 -8.11 9.64 7.78
N GLN A 5 -7.47 9.60 6.61
CA GLN A 5 -7.64 10.59 5.54
C GLN A 5 -7.91 9.87 4.23
N LYS A 6 -8.85 10.38 3.43
CA LYS A 6 -9.07 9.90 2.07
C LYS A 6 -8.08 10.56 1.12
N ILE A 7 -7.38 9.74 0.35
CA ILE A 7 -6.51 10.19 -0.74
C ILE A 7 -7.06 9.65 -2.07
N SER A 8 -6.77 10.35 -3.16
CA SER A 8 -7.03 9.90 -4.52
C SER A 8 -5.71 10.00 -5.28
N CYS A 9 -5.45 9.00 -6.11
CA CYS A 9 -4.19 8.83 -6.81
C CYS A 9 -4.50 8.51 -8.28
N ASP A 10 -3.62 8.97 -9.14
CA ASP A 10 -3.67 8.70 -10.57
C ASP A 10 -2.88 7.42 -10.90
N GLU A 11 -3.06 6.92 -12.13
CA GLU A 11 -2.32 5.75 -12.60
C GLU A 11 -0.81 6.05 -12.64
N GLY A 12 -0.02 5.18 -11.99
CA GLY A 12 1.43 5.33 -11.88
C GLY A 12 1.91 6.00 -10.60
N ASP A 13 1.01 6.54 -9.79
CA ASP A 13 1.36 7.07 -8.46
C ASP A 13 1.89 5.96 -7.55
N ILE A 14 2.95 6.28 -6.80
CA ILE A 14 3.53 5.37 -5.80
C ILE A 14 2.98 5.75 -4.44
N LEU A 15 2.23 4.83 -3.83
CA LEU A 15 1.67 5.03 -2.49
C LEU A 15 2.72 4.88 -1.38
N PHE A 16 3.66 3.95 -1.55
CA PHE A 16 4.80 3.69 -0.65
C PHE A 16 5.85 2.86 -1.37
N GLN A 17 7.07 2.87 -0.86
CA GLN A 17 8.16 2.01 -1.33
C GLN A 17 8.62 1.05 -0.23
N GLU A 18 9.12 -0.12 -0.65
CA GLU A 18 9.76 -1.06 0.27
C GLU A 18 10.95 -0.39 0.97
N GLY A 19 11.07 -0.61 2.28
CA GLY A 19 12.12 0.00 3.09
C GLY A 19 11.80 1.41 3.61
N GLU A 20 10.70 2.03 3.19
CA GLU A 20 10.20 3.25 3.84
C GLU A 20 9.57 2.94 5.20
N PRO A 21 9.67 3.85 6.19
CA PRO A 21 9.00 3.69 7.48
C PRO A 21 7.51 3.44 7.29
N ALA A 22 7.01 2.34 7.86
CA ALA A 22 5.64 1.89 7.64
C ALA A 22 4.62 2.68 8.48
N ASP A 23 4.64 4.01 8.50
CA ASP A 23 3.89 4.76 9.52
C ASP A 23 2.37 4.74 9.37
N HIS A 24 1.89 4.30 8.21
CA HIS A 24 0.49 4.28 7.82
C HIS A 24 0.16 2.99 7.05
N PHE A 25 -1.13 2.70 6.88
CA PHE A 25 -1.63 1.64 6.02
C PHE A 25 -2.78 2.17 5.17
N PHE A 26 -3.13 1.45 4.10
CA PHE A 26 -4.13 1.89 3.14
C PHE A 26 -5.28 0.89 2.99
N ILE A 27 -6.50 1.41 2.92
CA ILE A 27 -7.69 0.62 2.60
C ILE A 27 -8.12 1.00 1.19
N LEU A 28 -8.19 0.02 0.28
CA LEU A 28 -8.61 0.23 -1.09
C LEU A 28 -10.12 0.50 -1.13
N LEU A 29 -10.51 1.74 -1.42
CA LEU A 29 -11.92 2.10 -1.58
C LEU A 29 -12.42 1.78 -2.99
N LYS A 30 -11.64 2.12 -4.01
CA LYS A 30 -11.96 1.92 -5.43
C LYS A 30 -10.68 1.95 -6.26
N GLY A 31 -10.64 1.14 -7.33
CA GLY A 31 -9.52 1.10 -8.28
C GLY A 31 -8.74 -0.21 -8.14
N ARG A 32 -7.47 -0.15 -8.55
CA ARG A 32 -6.52 -1.26 -8.44
C ARG A 32 -5.17 -0.71 -8.04
N VAL A 33 -4.45 -1.44 -7.20
CA VAL A 33 -3.11 -1.07 -6.77
C VAL A 33 -2.20 -2.27 -6.99
N LEU A 34 -1.13 -2.05 -7.74
CA LEU A 34 -0.12 -3.05 -7.98
C LEU A 34 0.96 -2.98 -6.89
N LEU A 35 1.31 -4.14 -6.35
CA LEU A 35 2.43 -4.33 -5.45
C LEU A 35 3.53 -5.08 -6.19
N SER A 36 4.71 -4.48 -6.28
CA SER A 36 5.88 -5.02 -6.99
C SER A 36 7.17 -4.80 -6.22
N GLN A 37 8.17 -5.65 -6.48
CA GLN A 37 9.53 -5.49 -5.95
C GLN A 37 10.26 -4.36 -6.71
N GLY A 38 10.00 -3.11 -6.32
CA GLY A 38 10.49 -1.93 -7.04
C GLY A 38 9.67 -1.59 -8.29
N LYS A 39 10.05 -0.50 -8.98
CA LYS A 39 9.28 0.07 -10.12
C LYS A 39 9.13 -0.86 -11.32
N GLU A 40 10.15 -1.67 -11.62
CA GLU A 40 10.17 -2.57 -12.78
C GLU A 40 10.25 -4.06 -12.36
N GLY A 41 10.12 -4.35 -11.07
CA GLY A 41 10.16 -5.72 -10.59
C GLY A 41 8.87 -6.48 -10.86
N PRO A 42 8.88 -7.81 -10.63
CA PRO A 42 7.71 -8.63 -10.80
C PRO A 42 6.56 -8.15 -9.90
N ALA A 43 5.36 -8.15 -10.46
CA ALA A 43 4.12 -7.99 -9.73
C ALA A 43 3.97 -9.14 -8.72
N VAL A 44 3.96 -8.81 -7.43
CA VAL A 44 3.79 -9.78 -6.35
C VAL A 44 2.31 -9.93 -6.00
N HIS A 45 1.55 -8.83 -6.05
CA HIS A 45 0.12 -8.83 -5.76
C HIS A 45 -0.61 -7.68 -6.45
N MET A 46 -1.89 -7.87 -6.76
CA MET A 46 -2.77 -6.84 -7.31
C MET A 46 -4.00 -6.72 -6.42
N ALA A 47 -4.00 -5.68 -5.57
CA ALA A 47 -5.17 -5.35 -4.78
C ALA A 47 -6.24 -4.74 -5.69
N ARG A 48 -7.45 -5.29 -5.62
CA ARG A 48 -8.55 -4.96 -6.55
C ARG A 48 -9.93 -5.03 -5.90
N HIS A 49 -10.01 -5.49 -4.66
CA HIS A 49 -11.27 -5.59 -3.94
C HIS A 49 -11.45 -4.38 -3.04
N THR A 50 -12.65 -3.79 -3.03
CA THR A 50 -12.98 -2.74 -2.07
C THR A 50 -12.90 -3.29 -0.64
N GLY A 51 -12.30 -2.53 0.27
CA GLY A 51 -12.00 -2.95 1.63
C GLY A 51 -10.71 -3.77 1.75
N GLU A 52 -10.07 -4.09 0.63
CA GLU A 52 -8.77 -4.75 0.65
C GLU A 52 -7.72 -3.85 1.26
N PHE A 53 -6.82 -4.52 1.92
CA PHE A 53 -5.89 -3.97 2.85
C PHE A 53 -4.50 -4.01 2.15
N ILE A 54 -3.82 -2.88 2.00
CA ILE A 54 -2.40 -2.73 1.58
C ILE A 54 -1.51 -2.04 2.65
N GLY A 55 -0.25 -2.51 2.81
CA GLY A 55 0.75 -1.83 3.64
C GLY A 55 0.69 -2.16 5.15
N TRP A 56 0.25 -3.37 5.53
CA TRP A 56 0.04 -3.84 6.92
C TRP A 56 1.31 -3.99 7.76
N SER A 57 2.48 -3.63 7.25
CA SER A 57 3.76 -3.95 7.88
C SER A 57 3.82 -3.45 9.33
N LYS A 58 3.39 -2.21 9.60
CA LYS A 58 3.30 -1.67 10.98
C LYS A 58 2.22 -2.30 11.84
N LEU A 59 1.13 -2.77 11.25
CA LEU A 59 0.10 -3.54 11.99
C LEU A 59 0.64 -4.88 12.49
N THR A 60 1.67 -5.42 11.84
CA THR A 60 2.37 -6.66 12.25
C THR A 60 3.61 -6.41 13.12
N GLY A 61 3.85 -5.17 13.56
CA GLY A 61 5.02 -4.81 14.36
C GLY A 61 6.32 -4.67 13.56
N ARG A 62 6.25 -4.57 12.23
CA ARG A 62 7.40 -4.29 11.37
C ARG A 62 7.54 -2.79 11.14
N ASN A 63 8.77 -2.29 11.20
CA ASN A 63 9.04 -0.86 11.10
C ASN A 63 9.09 -0.33 9.65
N PHE A 64 9.12 -1.23 8.65
CA PHE A 64 9.29 -0.88 7.24
C PHE A 64 8.27 -1.61 6.36
N PHE A 65 7.83 -0.96 5.28
CA PHE A 65 6.92 -1.58 4.32
C PHE A 65 7.58 -2.80 3.69
N GLN A 66 6.81 -3.88 3.60
CA GLN A 66 7.19 -5.14 2.97
C GLN A 66 6.04 -5.65 2.12
N LEU A 67 6.40 -6.36 1.06
CA LEU A 67 5.46 -7.03 0.19
C LEU A 67 4.94 -8.31 0.87
N PRO A 68 3.69 -8.71 0.59
CA PRO A 68 3.11 -9.96 1.10
C PRO A 68 3.87 -11.20 0.62
#